data_AF-A0A8B6F360-F1
#
_entry.id   AF-A0A8B6F360-F1
#
_cell.length_a   1.000
_cell.length_b   1.000
_cell.length_c   1.000
_cell.angle_alpha   90.00
_cell.angle_beta   90.00
_cell.angle_gamma   90.00
#
_symmetry.space_group_name_H-M   'P 1'
#
loop_
_entity.id
_entity.type
_entity.pdbx_description
1 polymer ?
#
loop_
_entity_poly.entity_id
_entity_poly.type
_entity_poly.pdbx_seq_one_letter_code
_entity_poly.pdbx_strand_id
1 'polypeptide(L)'
;MNIYGIPIVYDRNHPRQEDSVNRQKEFKGVAYHQSNFQRPQTNSTFDRHVNFKCFRCGQFGHFKVNCTSPSKVPKSTKRKERDSIRLRVFLAKKMNNDFPFSTLDDEDFQITVTKTNHPVKMEMNSLKINIQKLRNEIVAQEKEIVNKNTRISDLALSLEVKEEMHDEECEQLENFIKAQGEQYEELEKQRRFAEITLFSVQTSVESANRGLYQELQQEKQTVQEWIKICEKKSEDIMHYRSLWENVKLKLEETQIEISMLKQSSSNGNNNTAPNNMRYSRGQNHRSRGNRPNRRGFGNYKIVSVLYP
;
A
#
# COMPACT_ATOMS: atom_id res chain seq x y z
N MET A 1 2.75 -50.24 -29.94
CA MET A 1 3.87 -49.32 -30.20
C MET A 1 4.30 -48.74 -28.87
N ASN A 2 5.41 -49.23 -28.32
CA ASN A 2 5.96 -48.80 -27.04
C ASN A 2 6.86 -47.58 -27.28
N ILE A 3 6.47 -46.43 -26.72
CA ILE A 3 7.31 -45.23 -26.71
C ILE A 3 8.18 -45.33 -25.46
N TYR A 4 9.47 -45.58 -25.67
CA TYR A 4 10.48 -45.60 -24.62
C TYR A 4 10.62 -44.21 -24.00
N GLY A 5 10.54 -44.18 -22.67
CA GLY A 5 10.73 -42.99 -21.85
C GLY A 5 12.19 -42.52 -21.88
N ILE A 6 12.36 -41.22 -22.06
CA ILE A 6 13.64 -40.52 -21.93
C ILE A 6 13.90 -40.32 -20.43
N PRO A 7 15.03 -40.76 -19.88
CA PRO A 7 15.38 -40.46 -18.49
C PRO A 7 15.81 -38.99 -18.38
N ILE A 8 15.07 -38.22 -17.60
CA ILE A 8 15.47 -36.86 -17.19
C ILE A 8 16.55 -37.02 -16.13
N VAL A 9 17.80 -36.83 -16.52
CA VAL A 9 18.94 -36.71 -15.61
C VAL A 9 18.92 -35.28 -15.06
N TYR A 10 18.55 -35.14 -13.79
CA TYR A 10 18.73 -33.88 -13.06
C TYR A 10 20.21 -33.70 -12.73
N ASP A 11 20.88 -32.81 -13.44
CA ASP A 11 22.22 -32.35 -13.08
C ASP A 11 22.11 -31.49 -11.81
N ARG A 12 22.72 -31.98 -10.71
CA ARG A 12 22.54 -31.44 -9.36
C ARG A 12 23.70 -30.53 -8.92
N ASN A 13 24.49 -30.01 -9.85
CA ASN A 13 25.63 -29.15 -9.55
C ASN A 13 25.66 -27.89 -10.43
N HIS A 14 24.84 -26.90 -10.08
CA HIS A 14 25.12 -25.51 -10.42
C HIS A 14 25.33 -24.70 -9.15
N PRO A 15 26.57 -24.22 -8.87
CA PRO A 15 26.78 -23.23 -7.84
C PRO A 15 26.09 -21.95 -8.29
N ARG A 16 25.16 -21.50 -7.45
CA ARG A 16 24.48 -20.20 -7.53
C ARG A 16 25.56 -19.12 -7.49
N GLN A 17 25.92 -18.54 -8.64
CA GLN A 17 26.68 -17.30 -8.65
C GLN A 17 25.75 -16.19 -8.16
N GLU A 18 26.01 -15.74 -6.94
CA GLU A 18 25.39 -14.56 -6.37
C GLU A 18 25.96 -13.33 -7.11
N ASP A 19 25.15 -12.76 -7.99
CA ASP A 19 25.35 -11.42 -8.55
C ASP A 19 25.28 -10.39 -7.42
N SER A 20 26.42 -10.22 -6.77
CA SER A 20 26.72 -9.20 -5.77
C SER A 20 27.30 -7.97 -6.46
N VAL A 21 26.48 -7.26 -7.24
CA VAL A 21 26.87 -5.93 -7.77
C VAL A 21 25.70 -4.96 -7.69
N ASN A 22 25.91 -3.91 -6.88
CA ASN A 22 25.19 -2.63 -6.87
C ASN A 22 23.70 -2.58 -6.49
N ARG A 23 23.45 -2.56 -5.17
CA ARG A 23 22.43 -1.68 -4.56
C ARG A 23 22.97 -0.98 -3.31
N GLN A 24 24.00 -0.17 -3.49
CA GLN A 24 24.32 0.91 -2.55
C GLN A 24 24.24 2.24 -3.29
N LYS A 25 23.06 2.86 -3.27
CA LYS A 25 22.82 4.31 -3.19
C LYS A 25 21.33 4.58 -3.37
N GLU A 26 20.86 5.56 -2.61
CA GLU A 26 19.50 6.13 -2.61
C GLU A 26 18.43 5.43 -1.77
N PHE A 27 18.69 5.28 -0.48
CA PHE A 27 17.65 5.55 0.52
C PHE A 27 17.81 7.00 1.01
N LYS A 28 17.22 7.95 0.28
CA LYS A 28 16.97 9.29 0.80
C LYS A 28 15.59 9.31 1.45
N GLY A 29 15.61 9.31 2.78
CA GLY A 29 14.65 10.03 3.62
C GLY A 29 13.18 9.70 3.44
N VAL A 30 12.72 8.58 4.02
CA VAL A 30 11.40 8.57 4.65
C VAL A 30 11.63 9.03 6.08
N ALA A 31 11.37 10.31 6.34
CA ALA A 31 11.33 10.85 7.68
C ALA A 31 10.27 10.07 8.45
N TYR A 32 10.69 9.27 9.44
CA TYR A 32 9.80 8.81 10.48
C TYR A 32 9.25 10.04 11.18
N HIS A 33 8.00 10.38 10.87
CA HIS A 33 7.21 11.29 11.69
C HIS A 33 7.04 10.61 13.05
N GLN A 34 7.95 10.91 13.99
CA GLN A 34 7.70 10.74 15.42
C GLN A 34 6.59 11.73 15.78
N SER A 35 5.34 11.33 15.59
CA SER A 35 4.19 11.99 16.21
C SER A 35 4.26 11.70 17.71
N ASN A 36 4.69 12.74 18.43
CA ASN A 36 4.38 13.05 19.83
C ASN A 36 3.37 12.09 20.50
N PHE A 37 3.87 11.02 21.10
CA PHE A 37 3.22 10.42 22.26
C PHE A 37 3.40 11.41 23.42
N GLN A 38 2.48 12.36 23.53
CA GLN A 38 2.25 13.07 24.78
C GLN A 38 1.90 12.02 25.83
N ARG A 39 2.88 11.66 26.67
CA ARG A 39 2.58 10.99 27.93
C ARG A 39 1.59 11.87 28.69
N PRO A 40 0.45 11.35 29.14
CA PRO A 40 -0.41 12.10 30.04
C PRO A 40 0.43 12.47 31.26
N GLN A 41 0.59 13.77 31.51
CA GLN A 41 1.11 14.23 32.79
C GLN A 41 0.06 13.86 33.84
N THR A 42 0.28 12.72 34.50
CA THR A 42 -0.39 12.43 35.76
C THR A 42 0.13 13.46 36.74
N ASN A 43 -0.67 14.51 36.97
CA ASN A 43 -0.60 15.34 38.16
C ASN A 43 -0.85 14.43 39.37
N SER A 44 0.17 13.67 39.78
CA SER A 44 0.18 12.97 41.06
C SER A 44 0.56 13.96 42.15
N THR A 45 -0.25 14.98 42.33
CA THR A 45 -0.33 15.69 43.61
C THR A 45 -0.98 14.75 44.59
N PHE A 46 -0.15 13.89 45.19
CA PHE A 46 -0.25 13.48 46.58
C PHE A 46 -1.68 13.22 47.11
N ASP A 47 -2.43 12.35 46.45
CA ASP A 47 -3.76 11.92 46.91
C ASP A 47 -3.65 10.84 48.00
N ARG A 48 -2.95 11.20 49.09
CA ARG A 48 -2.79 10.38 50.32
C ARG A 48 -3.70 10.87 51.46
N HIS A 49 -4.80 11.55 51.15
CA HIS A 49 -5.65 12.18 52.16
C HIS A 49 -7.08 11.63 52.28
N VAL A 50 -7.35 10.40 51.83
CA VAL A 50 -8.75 9.96 51.74
C VAL A 50 -9.30 9.24 52.98
N ASN A 51 -8.52 8.87 54.01
CA ASN A 51 -9.09 8.04 55.11
C ASN A 51 -8.78 8.43 56.56
N PHE A 52 -8.43 9.69 56.86
CA PHE A 52 -8.31 10.13 58.27
C PHE A 52 -9.56 10.91 58.71
N LYS A 53 -10.29 10.38 59.70
CA LYS A 53 -11.38 11.10 60.38
C LYS A 53 -10.81 12.16 61.31
N CYS A 54 -11.33 13.37 61.25
CA CYS A 54 -10.99 14.45 62.17
C CYS A 54 -11.40 14.09 63.61
N PHE A 55 -10.44 14.07 64.54
CA PHE A 55 -10.68 13.73 65.95
C PHE A 55 -11.59 14.73 66.70
N ARG A 56 -11.92 15.89 66.12
CA ARG A 56 -12.82 16.87 66.73
C ARG A 56 -14.27 16.70 66.30
N CYS A 57 -14.53 16.47 65.01
CA CYS A 57 -15.88 16.41 64.45
C CYS A 57 -16.28 15.04 63.87
N GLY A 58 -15.32 14.14 63.65
CA GLY A 58 -15.54 12.81 63.05
C GLY A 58 -15.68 12.78 61.52
N GLN A 59 -15.64 13.92 60.82
CA GLN A 59 -15.69 13.98 59.36
C GLN A 59 -14.30 13.80 58.72
N PHE A 60 -14.27 13.28 57.49
CA PHE A 60 -13.03 13.04 56.73
C PHE A 60 -12.52 14.29 56.01
N GLY A 61 -11.27 14.27 55.55
CA GLY A 61 -10.72 15.28 54.64
C GLY A 61 -10.04 16.49 55.30
N HIS A 62 -9.89 16.53 56.64
CA HIS A 62 -9.14 17.59 57.32
C HIS A 62 -8.53 17.14 58.66
N PHE A 63 -7.43 17.77 59.07
CA PHE A 63 -6.82 17.58 60.38
C PHE A 63 -7.50 18.41 61.46
N LYS A 64 -7.34 18.00 62.73
CA LYS A 64 -7.89 18.68 63.92
C LYS A 64 -7.57 20.19 63.95
N VAL A 65 -6.38 20.56 63.48
CA VAL A 65 -5.90 21.97 63.45
C VAL A 65 -6.73 22.83 62.51
N ASN A 66 -7.31 22.23 61.46
CA ASN A 66 -8.09 22.93 60.43
C ASN A 66 -9.60 22.73 60.62
N CYS A 67 -10.03 22.21 61.78
CA CYS A 67 -11.43 21.92 62.04
C CYS A 67 -12.16 23.14 62.60
N THR A 68 -13.00 23.76 61.79
CA THR A 68 -13.83 24.94 62.12
C THR A 68 -15.08 24.61 62.94
N SER A 69 -15.38 23.33 63.19
CA SER A 69 -16.56 22.95 63.98
C SER A 69 -16.44 23.39 65.45
N PRO A 70 -17.52 23.91 66.05
CA PRO A 70 -17.52 24.30 67.45
C PRO A 70 -17.33 23.07 68.36
N SER A 71 -16.40 23.16 69.30
CA SER A 71 -16.11 22.10 70.27
C SER A 71 -17.36 21.77 71.09
N LYS A 72 -18.03 20.64 70.80
CA LYS A 72 -19.25 20.25 71.51
C LYS A 72 -18.97 19.90 72.98
N VAL A 73 -19.20 20.89 73.85
CA VAL A 73 -19.93 20.88 75.13
C VAL A 73 -19.38 20.07 76.33
N PRO A 74 -19.54 20.58 77.58
CA PRO A 74 -18.78 20.17 78.77
C PRO A 74 -19.32 18.92 79.48
N LYS A 75 -18.43 18.25 80.21
CA LYS A 75 -18.63 17.03 81.02
C LYS A 75 -19.60 17.15 82.22
N SER A 76 -20.48 18.15 82.30
CA SER A 76 -21.22 18.48 83.54
C SER A 76 -22.56 17.76 83.74
N THR A 77 -23.12 17.08 82.75
CA THR A 77 -24.43 16.40 82.88
C THR A 77 -24.36 15.01 83.53
N LYS A 78 -23.20 14.33 83.48
CA LYS A 78 -23.04 12.98 84.08
C LYS A 78 -23.18 12.95 85.60
N ARG A 79 -23.00 14.08 86.30
CA ARG A 79 -23.07 14.13 87.77
C ARG A 79 -24.51 14.13 88.29
N LYS A 80 -25.40 14.91 87.65
CA LYS A 80 -26.83 15.00 88.01
C LYS A 80 -27.58 13.68 87.83
N GLU A 81 -27.25 12.93 86.79
CA GLU A 81 -27.86 11.62 86.53
C GLU A 81 -27.44 10.57 87.56
N ARG A 82 -26.16 10.56 87.96
CA ARG A 82 -25.64 9.62 88.96
C ARG A 82 -26.27 9.82 90.34
N ASP A 83 -26.49 11.07 90.73
CA ASP A 83 -27.13 11.40 92.02
C ASP A 83 -28.64 11.07 92.01
N SER A 84 -29.32 11.24 90.87
CA SER A 84 -30.71 10.79 90.68
C SER A 84 -30.86 9.27 90.78
N ILE A 85 -29.91 8.50 90.21
CA ILE A 85 -29.92 7.04 90.32
C ILE A 85 -29.72 6.61 91.78
N ARG A 86 -28.79 7.23 92.51
CA ARG A 86 -28.56 6.95 93.94
C ARG A 86 -29.81 7.20 94.77
N LEU A 87 -30.51 8.31 94.54
CA LEU A 87 -31.75 8.63 95.25
C LEU A 87 -32.85 7.61 94.98
N ARG A 88 -33.00 7.17 93.72
CA ARG A 88 -33.98 6.11 93.36
C ARG A 88 -33.66 4.76 93.99
N VAL A 89 -32.39 4.34 93.99
CA VAL A 89 -31.95 3.10 94.65
C VAL A 89 -32.19 3.17 96.16
N PHE A 90 -31.91 4.32 96.78
CA PHE A 90 -32.15 4.55 98.20
C PHE A 90 -33.64 4.48 98.56
N LEU A 91 -34.51 5.17 97.81
CA LEU A 91 -35.96 5.14 98.04
C LEU A 91 -36.56 3.74 97.83
N ALA A 92 -36.13 3.02 96.80
CA ALA A 92 -36.57 1.65 96.55
C ALA A 92 -36.15 0.69 97.69
N LYS A 93 -34.93 0.84 98.21
CA LYS A 93 -34.46 0.04 99.35
C LYS A 93 -35.23 0.37 100.64
N LYS A 94 -35.63 1.62 100.83
CA LYS A 94 -36.44 2.04 101.98
C LYS A 94 -37.85 1.46 101.92
N MET A 95 -38.51 1.51 100.76
CA MET A 95 -39.87 0.96 100.59
C MET A 95 -39.95 -0.56 100.76
N ASN A 96 -38.87 -1.30 100.51
CA ASN A 96 -38.82 -2.75 100.77
C ASN A 96 -38.60 -3.12 102.25
N ASN A 97 -38.15 -2.18 103.10
CA ASN A 97 -37.90 -2.47 104.52
C ASN A 97 -39.16 -2.35 105.40
N ASP A 98 -40.26 -1.77 104.88
CA ASP A 98 -41.48 -1.52 105.65
C ASP A 98 -42.55 -2.62 105.46
N PHE A 99 -42.22 -3.74 104.81
CA PHE A 99 -43.11 -4.89 104.66
C PHE A 99 -42.70 -6.01 105.65
N PRO A 100 -43.49 -6.27 106.71
CA PRO A 100 -43.18 -7.32 107.67
C PRO A 100 -43.62 -8.68 107.11
N PHE A 101 -42.73 -9.39 106.42
CA PHE A 101 -42.94 -10.79 106.07
C PHE A 101 -42.21 -11.70 107.05
N SER A 102 -43.01 -12.48 107.78
CA SER A 102 -42.57 -13.47 108.76
C SER A 102 -42.46 -14.85 108.12
N THR A 103 -41.30 -15.16 107.53
CA THR A 103 -40.68 -16.51 107.46
C THR A 103 -39.28 -16.38 106.83
N LEU A 104 -38.26 -16.67 107.63
CA LEU A 104 -36.84 -16.40 107.33
C LEU A 104 -36.21 -17.32 106.26
N ASP A 105 -36.96 -18.24 105.66
CA ASP A 105 -36.46 -19.20 104.67
C ASP A 105 -36.92 -18.89 103.21
N ASP A 106 -37.81 -17.92 103.01
CA ASP A 106 -38.37 -17.60 101.67
C ASP A 106 -37.75 -16.34 101.01
N GLU A 107 -37.15 -15.43 101.79
CA GLU A 107 -36.59 -14.17 101.27
C GLU A 107 -35.34 -14.39 100.41
N ASP A 108 -34.45 -15.28 100.83
CA ASP A 108 -33.25 -15.62 100.05
C ASP A 108 -33.63 -16.34 98.75
N PHE A 109 -34.72 -17.11 98.72
CA PHE A 109 -35.17 -17.76 97.49
C PHE A 109 -35.74 -16.75 96.49
N GLN A 110 -36.63 -15.85 96.91
CA GLN A 110 -37.26 -14.89 95.99
C GLN A 110 -36.30 -13.81 95.49
N ILE A 111 -35.37 -13.33 96.32
CA ILE A 111 -34.35 -12.35 95.89
C ILE A 111 -33.34 -13.00 94.95
N THR A 112 -32.96 -14.26 95.18
CA THR A 112 -32.00 -14.97 94.32
C THR A 112 -32.62 -15.36 92.98
N VAL A 113 -33.89 -15.81 92.96
CA VAL A 113 -34.65 -16.10 91.74
C VAL A 113 -34.92 -14.84 90.91
N THR A 114 -35.23 -13.70 91.53
CA THR A 114 -35.43 -12.45 90.79
C THR A 114 -34.12 -11.83 90.30
N LYS A 115 -33.02 -11.96 91.06
CA LYS A 115 -31.66 -11.53 90.64
C LYS A 115 -31.10 -12.36 89.49
N THR A 116 -31.46 -13.64 89.35
CA THR A 116 -31.00 -14.49 88.23
C THR A 116 -31.93 -14.41 87.02
N ASN A 117 -33.24 -14.25 87.21
CA ASN A 117 -34.20 -14.17 86.09
C ASN A 117 -34.10 -12.87 85.28
N HIS A 118 -33.79 -11.74 85.91
CA HIS A 118 -33.64 -10.47 85.21
C HIS A 118 -32.46 -10.41 84.22
N PRO A 119 -31.21 -10.77 84.59
CA PRO A 119 -30.08 -10.77 83.66
C PRO A 119 -30.28 -11.79 82.53
N VAL A 120 -30.80 -12.99 82.83
CA VAL A 120 -31.12 -14.01 81.81
C VAL A 120 -32.15 -13.46 80.81
N LYS A 121 -33.18 -12.74 81.27
CA LYS A 121 -34.16 -12.11 80.38
C LYS A 121 -33.56 -10.98 79.53
N MET A 122 -32.64 -10.17 80.09
CA MET A 122 -31.93 -9.14 79.34
C MET A 122 -31.00 -9.73 78.29
N GLU A 123 -30.26 -10.78 78.64
CA GLU A 123 -29.39 -11.53 77.71
C GLU A 123 -30.23 -12.18 76.60
N MET A 124 -31.34 -12.83 76.94
CA MET A 124 -32.26 -13.40 75.96
C MET A 124 -32.81 -12.33 75.01
N ASN A 125 -33.18 -11.15 75.52
CA ASN A 125 -33.64 -10.04 74.67
C ASN A 125 -32.50 -9.50 73.78
N SER A 126 -31.28 -9.38 74.30
CA SER A 126 -30.11 -8.99 73.53
C SER A 126 -29.81 -9.99 72.42
N LEU A 127 -29.85 -11.29 72.72
CA LEU A 127 -29.69 -12.36 71.74
C LEU A 127 -30.79 -12.31 70.67
N LYS A 128 -32.06 -12.08 71.05
CA LYS A 128 -33.16 -11.90 70.08
C LYS A 128 -32.91 -10.72 69.13
N ILE A 129 -32.43 -9.59 69.65
CA ILE A 129 -32.08 -8.42 68.83
C ILE A 129 -30.94 -8.75 67.87
N ASN A 130 -29.88 -9.41 68.35
CA ASN A 130 -28.73 -9.81 67.53
C ASN A 130 -29.14 -10.82 66.44
N ILE A 131 -29.97 -11.81 66.78
CA ILE A 131 -30.53 -12.76 65.82
C ILE A 131 -31.34 -12.02 64.75
N GLN A 132 -32.20 -11.07 65.15
CA GLN A 132 -32.98 -10.30 64.18
C GLN A 132 -32.09 -9.44 63.28
N LYS A 133 -31.03 -8.83 63.84
CA LYS A 133 -30.05 -8.07 63.08
C LYS A 133 -29.33 -8.95 62.05
N LEU A 134 -28.85 -10.13 62.46
CA LEU A 134 -28.20 -11.09 61.55
C LEU A 134 -29.16 -11.57 60.46
N ARG A 135 -30.44 -11.82 60.79
CA ARG A 135 -31.46 -12.16 59.78
C ARG A 135 -31.63 -11.06 58.74
N ASN A 136 -31.69 -9.80 59.17
CA ASN A 136 -31.80 -8.67 58.25
C ASN A 136 -30.55 -8.52 57.38
N GLU A 137 -29.36 -8.76 57.93
CA GLU A 137 -28.09 -8.76 57.18
C GLU A 137 -28.03 -9.89 56.14
N ILE A 138 -28.48 -11.10 56.50
CA ILE A 138 -28.58 -12.24 55.57
C ILE A 138 -29.53 -11.89 54.41
N VAL A 139 -30.73 -11.37 54.70
CA VAL A 139 -31.69 -10.97 53.66
C VAL A 139 -31.13 -9.87 52.75
N ALA A 140 -30.35 -8.94 53.30
CA ALA A 140 -29.68 -7.90 52.51
C ALA A 140 -28.62 -8.51 51.58
N GLN A 141 -27.81 -9.45 52.07
CA GLN A 141 -26.82 -10.17 51.27
C GLN A 141 -27.48 -11.04 50.20
N GLU A 142 -28.57 -11.73 50.50
CA GLU A 142 -29.34 -12.50 49.52
C GLU A 142 -29.85 -11.62 48.38
N LYS A 143 -30.39 -10.43 48.68
CA LYS A 143 -30.80 -9.46 47.66
C LYS A 143 -29.61 -8.98 46.81
N GLU A 144 -28.46 -8.75 47.43
CA GLU A 144 -27.24 -8.37 46.70
C GLU A 144 -26.74 -9.48 45.79
N ILE A 145 -26.78 -10.74 46.24
CA ILE A 145 -26.42 -11.92 45.43
C ILE A 145 -27.36 -12.05 44.24
N VAL A 146 -28.68 -11.92 44.45
CA VAL A 146 -29.66 -11.96 43.36
C VAL A 146 -29.38 -10.87 42.32
N ASN A 147 -29.10 -9.63 42.75
CA ASN A 147 -28.77 -8.53 41.83
C ASN A 147 -27.45 -8.76 41.07
N LYS A 148 -26.43 -9.34 41.73
CA LYS A 148 -25.19 -9.72 41.05
C LYS A 148 -25.42 -10.83 40.02
N ASN A 149 -26.25 -11.82 40.36
CA ASN A 149 -26.59 -12.91 39.45
C ASN A 149 -27.36 -12.42 38.24
N THR A 150 -28.34 -11.52 38.40
CA THR A 150 -29.03 -10.91 37.24
C THR A 150 -28.06 -10.14 36.36
N ARG A 151 -27.15 -9.36 36.95
CA ARG A 151 -26.11 -8.65 36.18
C ARG A 151 -25.17 -9.60 35.45
N ILE A 152 -24.80 -10.74 36.05
CA ILE A 152 -23.98 -11.76 35.38
C ILE A 152 -24.75 -12.35 34.19
N SER A 153 -26.04 -12.67 34.36
CA SER A 153 -26.88 -13.16 33.26
C SER A 153 -27.00 -12.15 32.11
N ASP A 154 -27.21 -10.87 32.40
CA ASP A 154 -27.28 -9.81 31.38
C ASP A 154 -25.95 -9.66 30.63
N LEU A 155 -24.83 -9.74 31.35
CA LEU A 155 -23.49 -9.68 30.74
C LEU A 155 -23.20 -10.91 29.88
N ALA A 156 -23.67 -12.10 30.30
CA ALA A 156 -23.52 -13.33 29.51
C ALA A 156 -24.27 -13.23 28.18
N LEU A 157 -25.54 -12.78 28.19
CA LEU A 157 -26.31 -12.55 26.97
C LEU A 157 -25.67 -11.48 26.07
N SER A 158 -25.14 -10.40 26.66
CA SER A 158 -24.43 -9.37 25.89
C SER A 158 -23.12 -9.87 25.27
N LEU A 159 -22.47 -10.89 25.86
CA LEU A 159 -21.29 -11.50 25.28
C LEU A 159 -21.67 -12.45 24.14
N GLU A 160 -22.71 -13.25 24.32
CA GLU A 160 -23.23 -14.17 23.28
C GLU A 160 -23.59 -13.41 21.98
N VAL A 161 -24.32 -12.30 22.09
CA VAL A 161 -24.63 -11.45 20.92
C VAL A 161 -23.38 -10.87 20.26
N LYS A 162 -22.35 -10.53 21.04
CA LYS A 162 -21.09 -10.01 20.48
C LYS A 162 -20.28 -11.09 19.77
N GLU A 163 -20.33 -12.32 20.26
CA GLU A 163 -19.70 -13.47 19.60
C GLU A 163 -20.39 -13.74 18.27
N GLU A 164 -21.73 -13.76 18.22
CA GLU A 164 -22.48 -13.91 16.96
C GLU A 164 -22.17 -12.80 15.94
N MET A 165 -22.14 -11.53 16.38
CA MET A 165 -21.77 -10.42 15.51
C MET A 165 -20.33 -10.54 14.97
N HIS A 166 -19.40 -11.02 15.78
CA HIS A 166 -18.01 -11.22 15.36
C HIS A 166 -17.89 -12.36 14.35
N ASP A 167 -18.66 -13.43 14.51
CA ASP A 167 -18.72 -14.55 13.56
C ASP A 167 -19.29 -14.10 12.21
N GLU A 168 -20.34 -13.27 12.19
CA GLU A 168 -20.87 -12.66 10.97
C GLU A 168 -19.85 -11.75 10.27
N GLU A 169 -19.12 -10.90 11.02
CA GLU A 169 -18.05 -10.07 10.48
C GLU A 169 -16.91 -10.92 9.88
N CYS A 170 -16.55 -12.03 10.54
CA CYS A 170 -15.56 -12.97 10.03
C CYS A 170 -16.02 -13.62 8.73
N GLU A 171 -17.27 -14.09 8.64
CA GLU A 171 -17.83 -14.67 7.41
C GLU A 171 -17.85 -13.65 6.26
N GLN A 172 -18.21 -12.39 6.55
CA GLN A 172 -18.17 -11.31 5.54
C GLN A 172 -16.75 -11.06 5.03
N LEU A 173 -15.76 -11.05 5.91
CA LEU A 173 -14.34 -10.88 5.53
C LEU A 173 -13.82 -12.07 4.72
N GLU A 174 -14.17 -13.31 5.08
CA GLU A 174 -13.79 -14.50 4.32
C GLU A 174 -14.37 -14.47 2.89
N ASN A 175 -15.65 -14.11 2.76
CA ASN A 175 -16.30 -13.94 1.46
C ASN A 175 -15.65 -12.84 0.63
N PHE A 176 -15.27 -11.71 1.25
CA PHE A 176 -14.54 -10.63 0.59
C PHE A 176 -13.16 -11.08 0.10
N ILE A 177 -12.39 -11.78 0.93
CA ILE A 177 -11.06 -12.32 0.57
C ILE A 177 -11.19 -13.31 -0.58
N LYS A 178 -12.21 -14.17 -0.56
CA LYS A 178 -12.47 -15.12 -1.66
C LYS A 178 -12.77 -14.41 -2.98
N ALA A 179 -13.64 -13.40 -2.96
CA ALA A 179 -13.96 -12.60 -4.14
C ALA A 179 -12.73 -11.86 -4.69
N GLN A 180 -11.88 -11.30 -3.82
CA GLN A 180 -10.61 -10.69 -4.22
C GLN A 180 -9.63 -11.72 -4.82
N GLY A 181 -9.59 -12.94 -4.27
CA GLY A 181 -8.80 -14.05 -4.80
C GLY A 181 -9.19 -14.44 -6.22
N GLU A 182 -10.49 -14.58 -6.48
CA GLU A 182 -11.03 -14.89 -7.83
C GLU A 182 -10.71 -13.78 -8.84
N GLN A 183 -10.84 -12.51 -8.44
CA GLN A 183 -10.45 -11.37 -9.29
C GLN A 183 -8.96 -11.37 -9.63
N TYR A 184 -8.10 -11.67 -8.66
CA TYR A 184 -6.65 -11.76 -8.88
C TYR A 184 -6.29 -12.92 -9.83
N GLU A 185 -6.93 -14.08 -9.67
CA GLU A 185 -6.71 -15.23 -10.55
C GLU A 185 -7.10 -14.91 -12.02
N GLU A 186 -8.20 -14.19 -12.22
CA GLU A 186 -8.62 -13.75 -13.56
C GLU A 186 -7.64 -12.75 -14.18
N LEU A 187 -7.16 -11.77 -13.41
CA LEU A 187 -6.13 -10.85 -13.87
C LEU A 187 -4.81 -11.55 -14.22
N GLU A 188 -4.42 -12.58 -13.45
CA GLU A 188 -3.24 -13.40 -13.73
C GLU A 188 -3.39 -14.18 -15.04
N LYS A 189 -4.60 -14.72 -15.33
CA LYS A 189 -4.90 -15.36 -16.63
C LYS A 189 -4.77 -14.39 -17.78
N GLN A 190 -5.33 -13.18 -17.64
CA GLN A 190 -5.22 -12.12 -18.64
C GLN A 190 -3.76 -11.68 -18.87
N ARG A 191 -2.97 -11.53 -17.81
CA ARG A 191 -1.54 -11.22 -17.91
C ARG A 191 -0.79 -12.28 -18.71
N ARG A 192 -0.98 -13.56 -18.39
CA ARG A 192 -0.34 -14.68 -19.12
C ARG A 192 -0.75 -14.72 -20.59
N PHE A 193 -2.02 -14.48 -20.90
CA PHE A 193 -2.49 -14.39 -22.28
C PHE A 193 -1.83 -13.23 -23.05
N ALA A 194 -1.70 -12.06 -22.42
CA ALA A 194 -1.01 -10.92 -22.99
C ALA A 194 0.49 -11.21 -23.22
N GLU A 195 1.16 -11.87 -22.27
CA GLU A 195 2.57 -12.28 -22.39
C GLU A 195 2.79 -13.22 -23.60
N ILE A 196 1.93 -14.24 -23.76
CA ILE A 196 1.98 -15.16 -24.91
C ILE A 196 1.76 -14.40 -26.23
N THR A 197 0.80 -13.47 -26.25
CA THR A 197 0.48 -12.67 -27.44
C THR A 197 1.65 -11.77 -27.82
N LEU A 198 2.26 -11.10 -26.84
CA LEU A 198 3.43 -10.24 -27.04
C LEU A 198 4.63 -11.05 -27.57
N PHE A 199 4.87 -12.24 -27.02
CA PHE A 199 5.93 -13.13 -27.49
C PHE A 199 5.72 -13.58 -28.95
N SER A 200 4.47 -13.90 -29.33
CA SER A 200 4.11 -14.25 -30.71
C SER A 200 4.35 -13.09 -31.68
N VAL A 201 3.90 -11.89 -31.32
CA VAL A 201 4.12 -10.67 -32.13
C VAL A 201 5.62 -10.37 -32.26
N GLN A 202 6.38 -10.44 -31.17
CA GLN A 202 7.82 -10.25 -31.20
C GLN A 202 8.51 -11.22 -32.17
N THR A 203 8.17 -12.52 -32.09
CA THR A 203 8.73 -13.55 -32.97
C THR A 203 8.40 -13.27 -34.45
N SER A 204 7.17 -12.81 -34.73
CA SER A 204 6.74 -12.43 -36.07
C SER A 204 7.53 -11.22 -36.62
N VAL A 205 7.69 -10.18 -35.79
CA VAL A 205 8.48 -8.99 -36.14
C VAL A 205 9.94 -9.34 -36.40
N GLU A 206 10.54 -10.17 -35.56
CA GLU A 206 11.92 -10.66 -35.76
C GLU A 206 12.06 -11.45 -37.07
N SER A 207 11.07 -12.28 -37.40
CA SER A 207 11.04 -13.02 -38.66
C SER A 207 10.94 -12.08 -39.87
N ALA A 208 10.03 -11.11 -39.83
CA ALA A 208 9.87 -10.11 -40.89
C ALA A 208 11.15 -9.27 -41.09
N ASN A 209 11.77 -8.83 -40.00
CA ASN A 209 13.04 -8.09 -40.03
C ASN A 209 14.17 -8.92 -40.65
N ARG A 210 14.24 -10.23 -40.35
CA ARG A 210 15.19 -11.13 -41.01
C ARG A 210 14.94 -11.22 -42.52
N GLY A 211 13.68 -11.31 -42.95
CA GLY A 211 13.29 -11.30 -44.36
C GLY A 211 13.73 -10.03 -45.09
N LEU A 212 13.39 -8.86 -44.55
CA LEU A 212 13.77 -7.56 -45.11
C LEU A 212 15.30 -7.39 -45.20
N TYR A 213 16.04 -7.88 -44.19
CA TYR A 213 17.49 -7.84 -44.24
C TYR A 213 18.06 -8.70 -45.37
N GLN A 214 17.49 -9.88 -45.61
CA GLN A 214 17.91 -10.75 -46.72
C GLN A 214 17.61 -10.12 -48.08
N GLU A 215 16.43 -9.54 -48.27
CA GLU A 215 16.06 -8.80 -49.48
C GLU A 215 17.03 -7.63 -49.75
N LEU A 216 17.34 -6.84 -48.72
CA LEU A 216 18.30 -5.75 -48.81
C LEU A 216 19.70 -6.24 -49.21
N GLN A 217 20.15 -7.40 -48.69
CA GLN A 217 21.43 -7.98 -49.11
C GLN A 217 21.42 -8.45 -50.56
N GLN A 218 20.30 -9.01 -51.04
CA GLN A 218 20.14 -9.39 -52.44
C GLN A 218 20.16 -8.17 -53.36
N GLU A 219 19.41 -7.11 -53.03
CA GLU A 219 19.44 -5.85 -53.79
C GLU A 219 20.83 -5.21 -53.81
N LYS A 220 21.54 -5.24 -52.67
CA LYS A 220 22.93 -4.78 -52.62
C LYS A 220 23.83 -5.55 -53.59
N GLN A 221 23.68 -6.87 -53.66
CA GLN A 221 24.46 -7.70 -54.60
C GLN A 221 24.11 -7.38 -56.06
N THR A 222 22.83 -7.25 -56.40
CA THR A 222 22.43 -6.91 -57.78
C THR A 222 22.94 -5.54 -58.18
N VAL A 223 22.85 -4.53 -57.30
CA VAL A 223 23.42 -3.20 -57.55
C VAL A 223 24.94 -3.27 -57.75
N GLN A 224 25.66 -4.07 -56.96
CA GLN A 224 27.10 -4.28 -57.15
C GLN A 224 27.44 -4.92 -58.50
N GLU A 225 26.64 -5.86 -58.98
CA GLU A 225 26.79 -6.44 -60.33
C GLU A 225 26.56 -5.40 -61.41
N TRP A 226 25.52 -4.57 -61.27
CA TRP A 226 25.27 -3.46 -62.20
C TRP A 226 26.41 -2.46 -62.24
N ILE A 227 27.00 -2.12 -61.09
CA ILE A 227 28.19 -1.26 -61.02
C ILE A 227 29.33 -1.85 -61.85
N LYS A 228 29.64 -3.14 -61.67
CA LYS A 228 30.69 -3.83 -62.45
C LYS A 228 30.43 -3.81 -63.96
N ILE A 229 29.16 -4.00 -64.36
CA ILE A 229 28.77 -3.92 -65.79
C ILE A 229 29.00 -2.50 -66.34
N CYS A 230 28.63 -1.47 -65.57
CA CYS A 230 28.83 -0.08 -65.95
C CYS A 230 30.31 0.31 -66.04
N GLU A 231 31.13 -0.15 -65.09
CA GLU A 231 32.59 0.04 -65.10
C GLU A 231 33.21 -0.56 -66.37
N LYS A 232 32.88 -1.82 -66.69
CA LYS A 232 33.35 -2.48 -67.91
C LYS A 232 32.93 -1.73 -69.18
N LYS A 233 31.67 -1.29 -69.27
CA LYS A 233 31.20 -0.50 -70.42
C LYS A 233 31.94 0.85 -70.53
N SER A 234 32.26 1.47 -69.40
CA SER A 234 33.07 2.69 -69.36
C SER A 234 34.48 2.44 -69.89
N GLU A 235 35.11 1.33 -69.50
CA GLU A 235 36.43 0.92 -70.03
C GLU A 235 36.40 0.70 -71.54
N ASP A 236 35.38 -0.01 -72.05
CA ASP A 236 35.19 -0.21 -73.49
C ASP A 236 35.05 1.12 -74.24
N ILE A 237 34.25 2.06 -73.72
CA ILE A 237 34.07 3.39 -74.31
C ILE A 237 35.41 4.15 -74.34
N MET A 238 36.19 4.10 -73.26
CA MET A 238 37.50 4.74 -73.20
C MET A 238 38.49 4.11 -74.20
N HIS A 239 38.43 2.79 -74.39
CA HIS A 239 39.22 2.10 -75.40
C HIS A 239 38.83 2.55 -76.82
N TYR A 240 37.55 2.58 -77.16
CA TYR A 240 37.08 3.06 -78.46
C TYR A 240 37.45 4.52 -78.71
N ARG A 241 37.38 5.37 -77.68
CA ARG A 241 37.82 6.76 -77.77
C ARG A 241 39.31 6.86 -78.10
N SER A 242 40.15 6.05 -77.46
CA SER A 242 41.59 5.99 -77.76
C SER A 242 41.86 5.55 -79.21
N LEU A 243 41.17 4.52 -79.69
CA LEU A 243 41.25 4.09 -81.10
C LEU A 243 40.84 5.18 -82.07
N TRP A 244 39.77 5.92 -81.77
CA TRP A 244 39.30 7.03 -82.58
C TRP A 244 40.34 8.15 -82.69
N GLU A 245 40.95 8.57 -81.58
CA GLU A 245 42.01 9.58 -81.60
C GLU A 245 43.21 9.11 -82.43
N ASN A 246 43.58 7.84 -82.37
CA ASN A 246 44.66 7.28 -83.21
C ASN A 246 44.31 7.31 -84.71
N VAL A 247 43.07 6.96 -85.07
CA VAL A 247 42.61 7.03 -86.48
C VAL A 247 42.61 8.48 -86.96
N LYS A 248 42.15 9.41 -86.12
CA LYS A 248 42.14 10.84 -86.41
C LYS A 248 43.56 11.37 -86.66
N LEU A 249 44.54 11.02 -85.83
CA LEU A 249 45.94 11.41 -86.02
C LEU A 249 46.49 10.88 -87.36
N LYS A 250 46.25 9.62 -87.70
CA LYS A 250 46.66 9.06 -89.01
C LYS A 250 46.01 9.76 -90.20
N LEU A 251 44.75 10.15 -90.06
CA LEU A 251 44.06 10.93 -91.08
C LEU A 251 44.72 12.30 -91.27
N GLU A 252 45.07 12.98 -90.16
CA GLU A 252 45.79 14.24 -90.20
C GLU A 252 47.18 14.10 -90.85
N GLU A 253 47.94 13.03 -90.53
CA GLU A 253 49.23 12.70 -91.17
C GLU A 253 49.10 12.52 -92.69
N THR A 254 48.15 11.68 -93.13
CA THR A 254 47.92 11.44 -94.57
C THR A 254 47.44 12.70 -95.30
N GLN A 255 46.65 13.56 -94.64
CA GLN A 255 46.24 14.85 -95.20
C GLN A 255 47.44 15.78 -95.43
N ILE A 256 48.40 15.79 -94.50
CA ILE A 256 49.66 16.53 -94.65
C ILE A 256 50.48 15.97 -95.82
N GLU A 257 50.65 14.66 -95.92
CA GLU A 257 51.38 14.01 -97.04
C GLU A 257 50.78 14.35 -98.41
N ILE A 258 49.45 14.26 -98.54
CA ILE A 258 48.73 14.65 -99.77
C ILE A 258 48.98 16.12 -100.09
N SER A 259 49.00 16.99 -99.08
CA SER A 259 49.22 18.43 -99.28
C SER A 259 50.64 18.72 -99.76
N MET A 260 51.64 18.00 -99.23
CA MET A 260 53.03 18.07 -99.72
C MET A 260 53.15 17.59 -101.17
N LEU A 261 52.52 16.46 -101.53
CA LEU A 261 52.50 15.95 -102.91
C LEU A 261 51.84 16.93 -103.89
N LYS A 262 50.77 17.62 -103.48
CA LYS A 262 50.12 18.64 -104.31
C LYS A 262 51.00 19.86 -104.56
N GLN A 263 51.73 20.34 -103.55
CA GLN A 263 52.68 21.44 -103.71
C GLN A 263 53.82 21.08 -104.68
N SER A 264 54.27 19.82 -104.67
CA SER A 264 55.26 19.31 -105.62
C SER A 264 54.73 19.26 -107.07
N SER A 265 53.41 19.10 -107.25
CA SER A 265 52.76 18.97 -108.58
C SER A 265 52.35 20.32 -109.19
N SER A 266 52.08 21.36 -108.38
CA SER A 266 51.62 22.67 -108.87
C SER A 266 52.71 23.58 -109.45
N ASN A 267 53.96 23.13 -109.60
CA ASN A 267 55.05 23.92 -110.19
C ASN A 267 55.10 23.89 -111.73
N GLY A 268 54.06 23.38 -112.40
CA GLY A 268 54.01 23.31 -113.86
C GLY A 268 52.63 23.57 -114.46
N ASN A 269 52.16 24.82 -114.41
CA ASN A 269 51.39 25.50 -115.48
C ASN A 269 50.60 26.69 -114.91
N ASN A 270 51.12 27.89 -115.13
CA ASN A 270 50.35 29.12 -115.11
C ASN A 270 49.78 29.34 -116.50
N ASN A 271 48.45 29.25 -116.68
CA ASN A 271 47.71 30.01 -117.69
C ASN A 271 46.19 30.00 -117.39
N THR A 272 45.71 31.21 -117.05
CA THR A 272 44.47 31.86 -117.52
C THR A 272 43.11 31.16 -117.40
N ALA A 273 42.20 31.71 -116.58
CA ALA A 273 41.02 32.49 -117.02
C ALA A 273 39.86 32.49 -115.98
N PRO A 274 38.99 33.52 -115.97
CA PRO A 274 37.95 33.75 -114.96
C PRO A 274 36.54 33.36 -115.44
N ASN A 275 35.60 33.06 -114.53
CA ASN A 275 34.20 33.54 -114.59
C ASN A 275 33.28 33.01 -113.48
N ASN A 276 32.55 33.96 -112.88
CA ASN A 276 31.12 33.93 -112.49
C ASN A 276 30.43 32.58 -112.22
N MET A 277 29.84 32.43 -111.02
CA MET A 277 28.38 32.44 -110.90
C MET A 277 27.91 32.54 -109.44
N ARG A 278 26.96 33.46 -109.29
CA ARG A 278 26.21 33.86 -108.12
C ARG A 278 24.97 32.95 -108.03
N TYR A 279 24.77 32.22 -106.93
CA TYR A 279 23.46 31.68 -106.59
C TYR A 279 23.05 32.08 -105.17
N SER A 280 22.05 32.95 -105.14
CA SER A 280 21.20 33.24 -104.00
C SER A 280 20.24 32.08 -103.73
N ARG A 281 19.86 31.94 -102.45
CA ARG A 281 18.55 31.53 -101.88
C ARG A 281 18.64 30.35 -100.91
N GLY A 282 18.08 30.56 -99.73
CA GLY A 282 17.70 29.48 -98.84
C GLY A 282 17.46 29.87 -97.39
N GLN A 283 16.77 30.99 -97.10
CA GLN A 283 16.10 31.13 -95.81
C GLN A 283 15.00 30.06 -95.74
N ASN A 284 15.19 29.05 -94.88
CA ASN A 284 14.13 28.13 -94.51
C ASN A 284 13.88 28.26 -93.01
N HIS A 285 12.79 28.96 -92.69
CA HIS A 285 12.02 28.80 -91.47
C HIS A 285 11.61 27.32 -91.33
N ARG A 286 12.04 26.64 -90.26
CA ARG A 286 11.30 25.49 -89.71
C ARG A 286 11.35 25.46 -88.19
N SER A 287 10.17 25.76 -87.64
CA SER A 287 9.49 25.06 -86.55
C SER A 287 10.14 25.05 -85.18
N ARG A 288 9.60 25.93 -84.33
CA ARG A 288 9.41 25.71 -82.89
C ARG A 288 8.79 24.32 -82.68
N GLY A 289 9.61 23.33 -82.32
CA GLY A 289 9.16 22.05 -81.83
C GLY A 289 8.60 22.19 -80.42
N ASN A 290 7.38 21.69 -80.25
CA ASN A 290 6.67 21.54 -78.99
C ASN A 290 7.58 21.02 -77.88
N ARG A 291 7.61 21.75 -76.76
CA ARG A 291 8.04 21.17 -75.48
C ARG A 291 7.01 20.09 -75.10
N PRO A 292 7.43 18.85 -74.81
CA PRO A 292 6.52 17.84 -74.29
C PRO A 292 6.00 18.28 -72.92
N ASN A 293 4.69 18.07 -72.74
CA ASN A 293 3.97 18.18 -71.49
C ASN A 293 4.80 17.70 -70.29
N ARG A 294 4.88 18.55 -69.27
CA ARG A 294 5.22 18.15 -67.91
C ARG A 294 4.37 16.94 -67.56
N ARG A 295 5.03 15.81 -67.37
CA ARG A 295 4.45 14.59 -66.82
C ARG A 295 3.75 14.92 -65.51
N GLY A 296 2.56 14.37 -65.38
CA GLY A 296 1.71 14.48 -64.20
C GLY A 296 2.49 14.17 -62.93
N PHE A 297 2.26 15.02 -61.92
CA PHE A 297 2.43 14.61 -60.56
C PHE A 297 1.53 13.40 -60.34
N GLY A 298 2.16 12.26 -60.04
CA GLY A 298 1.45 11.06 -59.66
C GLY A 298 0.57 11.38 -58.47
N ASN A 299 -0.71 11.03 -58.59
CA ASN A 299 -1.60 10.90 -57.45
C ASN A 299 -1.00 9.83 -56.53
N TYR A 300 -0.34 10.26 -55.47
CA TYR A 300 -0.07 9.40 -54.33
C TYR A 300 -1.44 9.03 -53.74
N LYS A 301 -1.87 7.79 -53.97
CA LYS A 301 -2.94 7.18 -53.18
C LYS A 301 -2.44 7.12 -51.75
N ILE A 302 -2.98 8.00 -50.91
CA ILE A 302 -2.91 7.84 -49.46
C ILE A 302 -3.76 6.60 -49.16
N VAL A 303 -3.08 5.46 -48.99
CA VAL A 303 -3.69 4.28 -48.39
C VAL A 303 -3.72 4.56 -46.90
N SER A 304 -4.86 5.03 -46.41
CA SER A 304 -5.16 5.10 -45.00
C SER A 304 -5.23 3.66 -44.49
N VAL A 305 -4.14 3.19 -43.87
CA VAL A 305 -4.14 1.97 -43.09
C VAL A 305 -4.88 2.30 -41.79
N LEU A 306 -6.18 2.02 -41.78
CA LEU A 306 -6.94 1.87 -40.55
C LEU A 306 -6.46 0.56 -39.90
N TYR A 307 -5.65 0.70 -38.85
CA TYR A 307 -5.43 -0.40 -37.92
C TYR A 307 -6.67 -0.55 -37.01
N PRO A 308 -7.05 -1.80 -36.67
CA PRO A 308 -8.20 -2.11 -35.82
C PRO A 308 -8.08 -1.59 -34.38
#